data_AF-A0AAW6KIF6-F1
#
_entry.id   AF-A0AAW6KIF6-F1
#
_cell.length_a   1.000
_cell.length_b   1.000
_cell.length_c   1.000
_cell.angle_alpha   90.00
_cell.angle_beta   90.00
_cell.angle_gamma   90.00
#
_symmetry.space_group_name_H-M   'P 1'
#
loop_
_entity.id
_entity.type
_entity.pdbx_description
1 polymer ?
#
loop_
_entity_poly.entity_id
_entity_poly.type
_entity_poly.pdbx_seq_one_letter_code
_entity_poly.pdbx_strand_id
1 'polypeptide(L)'
;MEKPELSDCICKMKQVLKGDLAREELSDWAGGYVYADDPEIEDERVWNLLILLSGFDLKDSPETYLHDKEELKDWIEEYWNGPIDEVRKCSNERFD
;
A
#
# COMPACT_ATOMS: atom_id res chain seq x y z
N MET A 1 11.42 10.96 -6.18
CA MET A 1 10.68 9.69 -6.05
C MET A 1 9.87 9.56 -7.34
N GLU A 2 9.85 8.40 -8.00
CA GLU A 2 8.93 8.23 -9.13
C GLU A 2 7.49 8.23 -8.60
N LYS A 3 6.55 8.74 -9.39
CA LYS A 3 5.14 8.80 -8.98
C LYS A 3 4.58 7.36 -8.93
N PRO A 4 3.96 6.94 -7.82
CA PRO A 4 3.40 5.61 -7.68
C PRO A 4 2.16 5.50 -8.56
N GLU A 5 2.01 4.32 -9.16
CA GLU A 5 0.76 3.91 -9.77
C GLU A 5 -0.07 3.11 -8.77
N LEU A 6 -1.35 2.89 -9.08
CA LEU A 6 -2.23 2.05 -8.26
C LEU A 6 -1.64 0.64 -8.07
N SER A 7 -0.99 0.10 -9.10
CA SER A 7 -0.31 -1.19 -9.06
C SER A 7 0.77 -1.24 -7.98
N ASP A 8 1.55 -0.17 -7.79
CA ASP A 8 2.60 -0.09 -6.75
C ASP A 8 2.01 -0.17 -5.34
N CYS A 9 0.90 0.55 -5.09
CA CYS A 9 0.19 0.48 -3.82
C CYS A 9 -0.28 -0.96 -3.54
N ILE A 10 -0.97 -1.58 -4.50
CA ILE A 10 -1.48 -2.95 -4.36
C ILE A 10 -0.34 -3.97 -4.17
N CYS A 11 0.79 -3.78 -4.85
CA CYS A 11 1.98 -4.60 -4.68
C CYS A 11 2.47 -4.60 -3.23
N LYS A 12 2.64 -3.41 -2.66
CA LYS A 12 3.16 -3.26 -1.29
C LYS A 12 2.20 -3.79 -0.25
N MET A 13 0.89 -3.55 -0.41
CA MET A 13 -0.14 -4.14 0.46
C MET A 13 -0.03 -5.67 0.47
N LYS A 14 0.17 -6.30 -0.69
CA LYS A 14 0.35 -7.76 -0.78
C LYS A 14 1.67 -8.26 -0.20
N GLN A 15 2.75 -7.49 -0.29
CA GLN A 15 4.01 -7.79 0.40
C GLN A 15 3.80 -7.79 1.94
N VAL A 16 3.02 -6.85 2.49
CA VAL A 16 2.65 -6.85 3.91
C VAL A 16 1.80 -8.07 4.30
N LEU A 17 0.86 -8.47 3.44
CA LEU A 17 0.06 -9.68 3.67
C LEU A 17 0.93 -10.95 3.68
N LYS A 18 1.94 -11.03 2.81
CA LYS A 18 2.91 -12.14 2.76
C LYS A 18 3.93 -12.12 3.91
N GLY A 19 4.17 -10.95 4.51
CA GLY A 19 5.20 -10.74 5.52
C GLY A 19 6.56 -10.34 4.95
N ASP A 20 6.62 -9.99 3.67
CA ASP A 20 7.84 -9.54 2.96
C ASP A 20 8.15 -8.05 3.20
N LEU A 21 7.15 -7.29 3.67
CA LEU A 21 7.26 -5.87 4.01
C LEU A 21 6.61 -5.65 5.38
N ALA A 22 7.27 -4.90 6.27
CA ALA A 22 6.66 -4.51 7.53
C ALA A 22 5.53 -3.49 7.30
N ARG A 23 4.61 -3.42 8.27
CA ARG A 23 3.51 -2.45 8.26
C ARG A 23 4.03 -1.02 8.32
N GLU A 24 5.02 -0.80 9.18
CA GLU A 24 5.70 0.48 9.37
C GLU A 24 6.40 0.93 8.07
N GLU A 25 7.07 0.00 7.37
CA GLU A 25 7.72 0.30 6.10
C GLU A 25 6.73 0.68 4.98
N LEU A 26 5.52 0.09 4.99
CA LEU A 26 4.45 0.48 4.08
C LEU A 26 3.94 1.90 4.40
N SER A 27 3.73 2.21 5.69
CA SER A 27 3.27 3.52 6.12
C SER A 27 4.29 4.63 5.88
N ASP A 28 5.57 4.38 6.17
CA ASP A 28 6.66 5.30 5.86
C ASP A 28 6.75 5.59 4.36
N TRP A 29 6.63 4.56 3.53
CA TRP A 29 6.65 4.72 2.07
C TRP A 29 5.49 5.59 1.58
N ALA A 30 4.27 5.33 2.05
CA ALA A 30 3.10 6.12 1.67
C ALA A 30 3.18 7.56 2.20
N GLY A 31 3.65 7.72 3.44
CA GLY A 31 3.89 9.01 4.09
C GLY A 31 4.89 9.88 3.33
N GLY A 32 5.88 9.28 2.67
CA GLY A 32 6.82 9.99 1.81
C GLY A 32 6.17 10.79 0.67
N TYR A 33 4.97 10.40 0.23
CA TYR A 33 4.15 11.17 -0.71
C TYR A 33 3.15 12.07 0.02
N VAL A 34 2.40 11.54 0.99
CA VAL A 34 1.34 12.28 1.68
C VAL A 34 1.86 13.54 2.38
N TYR A 35 3.09 13.49 2.90
CA TYR A 35 3.73 14.59 3.62
C TYR A 35 4.69 15.43 2.76
N ALA A 36 4.76 15.18 1.44
CA ALA A 36 5.55 16.00 0.55
C ALA A 36 4.86 17.35 0.29
N ASP A 37 5.65 18.42 0.11
CA ASP A 37 5.12 19.77 -0.15
C ASP A 37 4.35 19.85 -1.49
N ASP A 38 4.77 19.08 -2.50
CA ASP A 38 4.11 18.93 -3.80
C ASP A 38 4.25 17.48 -4.31
N PRO A 39 3.31 16.59 -3.97
CA PRO A 39 3.42 15.17 -4.32
C PRO A 39 3.10 14.86 -5.78
N GLU A 40 2.54 15.82 -6.54
CA GLU A 40 2.14 15.71 -7.94
C GLU A 40 1.38 14.39 -8.31
N ILE A 41 0.55 13.86 -7.40
CA ILE A 41 -0.29 12.66 -7.61
C ILE A 41 -1.66 13.08 -8.13
N GLU A 42 -1.94 12.78 -9.41
CA GLU A 42 -3.19 13.20 -10.06
C GLU A 42 -4.31 12.14 -10.00
N ASP A 43 -3.97 10.84 -9.92
CA ASP A 43 -5.00 9.79 -9.79
C ASP A 43 -5.55 9.79 -8.36
N GLU A 44 -6.79 10.24 -8.20
CA GLU A 44 -7.49 10.32 -6.91
C GLU A 44 -7.54 8.98 -6.17
N ARG A 45 -7.59 7.85 -6.87
CA ARG A 45 -7.60 6.53 -6.24
C ARG A 45 -6.24 6.21 -5.63
N VAL A 46 -5.16 6.55 -6.34
CA VAL A 46 -3.80 6.41 -5.82
C VAL A 46 -3.62 7.31 -4.61
N TRP A 47 -4.06 8.57 -4.70
CA TRP A 47 -3.96 9.52 -3.60
C TRP A 47 -4.73 9.07 -2.34
N ASN A 48 -5.99 8.67 -2.49
CA ASN A 48 -6.81 8.18 -1.38
C ASN A 48 -6.19 6.94 -0.74
N LEU A 49 -5.67 6.03 -1.55
CA LEU A 49 -5.02 4.83 -1.04
C LEU A 49 -3.72 5.18 -0.30
N LEU A 50 -2.90 6.10 -0.81
CA LEU A 50 -1.69 6.57 -0.12
C LEU A 50 -2.02 7.20 1.25
N ILE A 51 -3.10 7.96 1.37
CA ILE A 51 -3.56 8.49 2.67
C ILE A 51 -3.86 7.35 3.64
N LEU A 52 -4.64 6.35 3.24
CA LEU A 52 -4.97 5.19 4.09
C LEU A 52 -3.71 4.43 4.52
N LEU A 53 -2.82 4.15 3.55
CA LEU A 53 -1.59 3.41 3.80
C LEU A 53 -0.62 4.17 4.72
N SER A 54 -0.57 5.50 4.62
CA SER A 54 0.27 6.34 5.48
C SER A 54 -0.10 6.28 6.97
N GLY A 55 -1.34 5.90 7.29
CA GLY A 55 -1.82 5.68 8.65
C GLY A 55 -1.95 4.21 9.04
N PHE A 56 -1.50 3.28 8.20
CA PHE A 56 -1.69 1.85 8.47
C PHE A 56 -0.90 1.37 9.69
N ASP A 57 0.20 2.00 10.07
CA ASP A 57 0.97 1.69 11.28
C ASP A 57 0.41 2.28 12.58
N LEU A 58 -0.68 3.06 12.50
CA LEU A 58 -1.29 3.66 13.68
C LEU A 58 -1.81 2.59 14.64
N LYS A 59 -1.46 2.78 15.91
CA LYS A 59 -1.88 1.92 17.03
C LYS A 59 -3.15 2.45 17.68
N ASP A 60 -4.11 1.55 17.91
CA ASP A 60 -5.29 1.81 18.75
C ASP A 60 -4.97 1.55 20.24
N SER A 61 -4.05 0.61 20.51
CA SER A 61 -3.51 0.34 21.85
C SER A 61 -2.03 -0.08 21.75
N PRO A 62 -1.29 -0.23 22.87
CA PRO A 62 0.10 -0.68 22.83
C PRO A 62 0.33 -1.97 22.03
N GLU A 63 -0.67 -2.87 22.03
CA GLU A 63 -0.60 -4.22 21.45
C GLU A 63 -1.40 -4.38 20.14
N THR A 64 -2.21 -3.38 19.74
CA THR A 64 -3.11 -3.49 18.58
C THR A 64 -3.00 -2.31 17.63
N TYR A 65 -3.08 -2.60 16.34
CA TYR A 65 -3.18 -1.58 15.30
C TYR A 65 -4.64 -1.15 15.11
N LEU A 66 -4.83 0.10 14.69
CA LEU A 66 -6.13 0.67 14.36
C LEU A 66 -6.79 -0.07 13.20
N HIS A 67 -5.99 -0.45 12.20
CA HIS A 67 -6.43 -1.24 11.06
C HIS A 67 -5.78 -2.63 11.07
N ASP A 68 -6.51 -3.68 10.75
CA ASP A 68 -5.95 -5.05 10.71
C ASP A 68 -5.56 -5.50 9.28
N LYS A 69 -5.09 -6.76 9.15
CA LYS A 69 -4.72 -7.32 7.84
C LYS A 69 -5.94 -7.74 7.01
N GLU A 70 -7.12 -7.91 7.60
CA GLU A 70 -8.35 -8.19 6.86
C GLU A 70 -8.86 -6.89 6.22
N GLU A 71 -8.85 -5.76 6.93
CA GLU A 71 -9.15 -4.44 6.34
C GLU A 71 -8.19 -4.13 5.16
N LEU A 72 -6.92 -4.49 5.28
CA LEU A 72 -5.96 -4.34 4.18
C LEU A 72 -6.36 -5.16 2.94
N LYS A 73 -6.97 -6.34 3.10
CA LYS A 73 -7.51 -7.13 1.98
C LYS A 73 -8.76 -6.48 1.40
N ASP A 74 -9.66 -5.98 2.25
CA ASP A 74 -10.87 -5.28 1.83
C ASP A 74 -10.51 -4.05 0.97
N TRP A 75 -9.49 -3.28 1.36
CA TRP A 75 -8.98 -2.17 0.55
C TRP A 75 -8.38 -2.62 -0.78
N ILE A 76 -7.69 -3.77 -0.82
CA ILE A 76 -7.24 -4.33 -2.11
C ILE A 76 -8.47 -4.61 -2.98
N GLU A 77 -9.50 -5.27 -2.46
CA GLU A 77 -10.70 -5.61 -3.24
C GLU A 77 -11.48 -4.36 -3.70
N GLU A 78 -11.57 -3.34 -2.85
CA GLU A 78 -12.24 -2.07 -3.17
C GLU A 78 -11.52 -1.29 -4.29
N TYR A 79 -10.20 -1.17 -4.20
CA TYR A 79 -9.41 -0.35 -5.12
C TYR A 79 -8.97 -1.12 -6.36
N TRP A 80 -8.87 -2.45 -6.29
CA TRP A 80 -8.36 -3.30 -7.37
C TRP A 80 -9.45 -4.18 -7.99
N ASN A 81 -9.97 -3.73 -9.13
CA ASN A 81 -10.88 -4.53 -9.98
C ASN A 81 -10.14 -5.29 -11.10
N GLY A 82 -8.80 -5.39 -11.05
CA GLY A 82 -7.97 -5.96 -12.11
C GLY A 82 -7.67 -7.46 -11.95
N PRO A 83 -7.15 -8.13 -13.00
CA PRO A 83 -6.70 -9.52 -12.89
C PRO A 83 -5.57 -9.66 -11.86
N ILE A 84 -5.59 -10.72 -11.04
CA ILE A 84 -4.52 -11.08 -10.08
C ILE A 84 -3.13 -11.15 -10.75
N ASP A 85 -3.09 -11.32 -12.07
CA ASP A 85 -1.88 -11.49 -12.86
C ASP A 85 -1.08 -10.20 -13.07
N GLU A 86 -1.67 -9.00 -13.00
CA GLU A 86 -0.88 -7.74 -13.07
C GLU A 86 -0.12 -7.47 -11.77
N VAL A 87 -0.59 -8.03 -10.67
CA VAL A 87 0.16 -8.12 -9.42
C VAL A 87 1.34 -9.10 -9.52
N ARG A 88 1.41 -9.97 -10.54
CA ARG A 88 2.63 -10.80 -10.74
C ARG A 88 3.87 -9.96 -11.06
N LYS A 89 3.75 -8.66 -11.40
CA LYS A 89 4.89 -7.73 -11.46
C LYS A 89 5.43 -7.33 -10.07
N CYS A 90 4.69 -7.57 -9.00
CA CYS A 90 5.03 -7.19 -7.63
C CYS A 90 6.10 -8.08 -6.98
N SER A 91 6.32 -9.28 -7.51
CA SER A 91 7.52 -10.06 -7.19
C SER A 91 8.56 -9.74 -8.25
N ASN A 92 9.72 -9.25 -7.84
CA ASN A 92 10.94 -9.25 -8.66
C ASN A 92 11.42 -10.70 -8.91
N GLU A 93 10.52 -11.62 -9.20
CA GLU A 93 10.84 -13.00 -9.52
C GLU A 93 10.80 -13.15 -11.04
N ARG A 94 11.97 -12.94 -11.64
CA ARG A 94 12.36 -13.83 -12.74
C ARG A 94 12.37 -15.23 -12.14
N PHE A 95 11.34 -16.01 -12.41
CA PHE A 95 11.45 -17.46 -12.29
C PHE A 95 12.16 -17.94 -13.54
N ASP A 96 13.37 -18.49 -13.37
CA ASP A 96 14.06 -19.28 -14.38
C ASP A 96 13.23 -20.52 -14.79
#